data_AF-E5F140-F1
#
_entry.id   AF-E5F140-F1
#
_cell.length_a   1.000
_cell.length_b   1.000
_cell.length_c   1.000
_cell.angle_alpha   90.00
_cell.angle_beta   90.00
_cell.angle_gamma   90.00
#
_symmetry.space_group_name_H-M   'P 1'
#
loop_
_entity.id
_entity.type
_entity.pdbx_description
1 polymer ?
#
loop_
_entity_poly.entity_id
_entity_poly.type
_entity_poly.pdbx_seq_one_letter_code
_entity_poly.pdbx_strand_id
1 'polypeptide(L)'
;MHSAFASSLILVVAPLAASVIGMRSVLADRRGGPAPAWRDVVTGLGLLTGSTLLAQLMVNAAVVSVGVLSPSSKALIAALLNAVVLARVPLFAYAAIQASLVSSLSGAAAAGNHGEFRKVLLRTGGIVALMCTAAGVPTVILGPWAIRLFFKAQDVLGSADFLWLSLGTLCYMLATVFGQALLSLGRHQRQLLSWLAGTVVLVAVTAVPGAIATRVELAYLAGAAVSAAAMLWALARSLTAPAATAVEPGATMAARQSSEV
;
A
#
# COMPACT_ATOMS: atom_id res chain seq x y z
N MET A 1 34.53 -0.45 -3.31
CA MET A 1 33.80 -1.64 -2.83
C MET A 1 33.47 -1.61 -1.32
N HIS A 2 34.26 -0.93 -0.47
CA HIS A 2 33.98 -0.80 0.97
C HIS A 2 32.66 -0.08 1.35
N SER A 3 32.13 0.83 0.52
CA SER A 3 30.89 1.55 0.85
C SER A 3 29.62 0.72 0.63
N ALA A 4 29.61 -0.19 -0.35
CA ALA A 4 28.44 -1.03 -0.64
C ALA A 4 28.17 -2.02 0.49
N PHE A 5 29.23 -2.56 1.10
CA PHE A 5 29.12 -3.48 2.24
C PHE A 5 28.62 -2.75 3.50
N ALA A 6 29.11 -1.54 3.77
CA ALA A 6 28.66 -0.71 4.88
C ALA A 6 27.18 -0.30 4.74
N SER A 7 26.75 0.12 3.55
CA SER A 7 25.34 0.44 3.29
C SER A 7 24.43 -0.78 3.41
N SER A 8 24.87 -1.94 2.93
CA SER A 8 24.13 -3.20 3.05
C SER A 8 24.01 -3.65 4.52
N LEU A 9 25.08 -3.49 5.30
CA LEU A 9 25.10 -3.83 6.71
C LEU A 9 24.15 -2.93 7.51
N ILE A 10 24.12 -1.62 7.23
CA ILE A 10 23.18 -0.69 7.88
C ILE A 10 21.72 -1.07 7.56
N LEU A 11 21.44 -1.43 6.30
CA LEU A 11 20.09 -1.85 5.86
C LEU A 11 19.59 -3.13 6.53
N VAL A 12 20.49 -4.01 6.96
CA VAL A 12 20.14 -5.26 7.65
C VAL A 12 20.12 -5.08 9.17
N VAL A 13 21.15 -4.44 9.73
CA VAL A 13 21.32 -4.31 11.19
C VAL A 13 20.30 -3.36 11.79
N ALA A 14 19.96 -2.26 11.12
CA ALA A 14 19.01 -1.27 11.65
C ALA A 14 17.60 -1.85 11.90
N PRO A 15 16.93 -2.53 10.95
CA PRO A 15 15.62 -3.13 11.19
C PRO A 15 15.67 -4.32 12.16
N LEU A 16 16.76 -5.09 12.20
CA LEU A 16 16.95 -6.15 13.18
C LEU A 16 17.06 -5.58 14.61
N ALA A 17 17.88 -4.54 14.79
CA ALA A 17 18.01 -3.85 16.07
C ALA A 17 16.67 -3.22 16.50
N ALA A 18 15.96 -2.55 15.59
CA ALA A 18 14.63 -2.00 15.86
C ALA A 18 13.63 -3.08 16.28
N SER A 19 13.67 -4.26 15.63
CA SER A 19 12.80 -5.40 15.96
C SER A 19 13.12 -5.97 17.36
N VAL A 20 14.41 -6.10 17.71
CA VAL A 20 14.84 -6.57 19.03
C VAL A 20 14.45 -5.58 20.13
N ILE A 21 14.58 -4.28 19.87
CA ILE A 21 14.18 -3.22 20.81
C ILE A 21 12.65 -3.22 21.01
N GLY A 22 11.88 -3.29 19.91
CA GLY A 22 10.41 -3.35 19.96
C GLY A 22 9.87 -4.65 20.56
N MET A 23 10.62 -5.75 20.47
CA MET A 23 10.22 -7.03 21.07
C MET A 23 10.09 -6.92 22.59
N ARG A 24 10.86 -6.05 23.26
CA ARG A 24 10.74 -5.85 24.71
C ARG A 24 9.41 -5.20 25.10
N SER A 25 8.90 -4.25 24.32
CA SER A 25 7.61 -3.60 24.61
C SER A 25 6.44 -4.53 24.30
N VAL A 26 6.53 -5.33 23.23
CA VAL A 26 5.52 -6.37 22.91
C VAL A 26 5.48 -7.47 23.97
N LEU A 27 6.65 -7.90 24.45
CA LEU A 27 6.76 -8.89 25.53
C LEU A 27 6.34 -8.35 26.89
N ALA A 28 6.31 -7.03 27.07
CA ALA A 28 5.83 -6.38 28.30
C ALA A 28 4.30 -6.27 28.33
N ASP A 29 3.65 -6.12 27.16
CA ASP A 29 2.19 -6.00 27.02
C ASP A 29 1.49 -7.37 26.93
N ARG A 30 1.86 -8.33 27.81
CA ARG A 30 1.26 -9.68 27.87
C ARG A 30 -0.16 -9.62 28.43
N ARG A 31 -1.10 -9.09 27.65
CA ARG A 31 -2.52 -9.32 27.90
C ARG A 31 -2.78 -10.80 27.67
N GLY A 32 -3.22 -11.49 28.73
CA GLY A 32 -3.53 -12.92 28.68
C GLY A 32 -4.62 -13.20 27.65
N GLY A 33 -4.28 -14.02 26.66
CA GLY A 33 -5.20 -14.54 25.65
C GLY A 33 -4.74 -15.93 25.22
N PRO A 34 -5.63 -16.77 24.66
CA PRO A 34 -5.24 -18.07 24.11
C PRO A 34 -4.13 -17.89 23.07
N ALA A 35 -3.11 -18.75 23.11
CA ALA A 35 -2.07 -18.72 22.09
C ALA A 35 -2.72 -18.91 20.70
N PRO A 36 -2.47 -18.01 19.72
CA PRO A 36 -3.02 -18.17 18.39
C PRO A 36 -2.50 -19.48 17.77
N ALA A 37 -3.37 -20.19 17.05
CA ALA A 37 -2.96 -21.41 16.38
C ALA A 37 -1.89 -21.06 15.33
N TRP A 38 -0.84 -21.88 15.24
CA TRP A 38 0.25 -21.67 14.27
C TRP A 38 -0.24 -21.47 12.84
N ARG A 39 -1.32 -22.17 12.47
CA ARG A 39 -1.97 -22.04 11.16
C ARG A 39 -2.53 -20.64 10.90
N ASP A 40 -3.09 -19.98 11.90
CA ASP A 40 -3.66 -18.64 11.75
C ASP A 40 -2.56 -17.61 11.54
N VAL A 41 -1.44 -17.78 12.26
CA VAL A 41 -0.23 -16.96 12.09
C VAL A 41 0.34 -17.12 10.68
N VAL A 42 0.56 -18.37 10.23
CA VAL A 42 1.11 -18.65 8.90
C VAL A 42 0.17 -18.15 7.79
N THR A 43 -1.14 -18.33 7.95
CA THR A 43 -2.14 -17.86 6.97
C THR A 43 -2.17 -16.34 6.92
N GLY A 44 -2.17 -15.68 8.07
CA GLY A 44 -2.11 -14.23 8.18
C GLY A 44 -0.86 -13.66 7.50
N LEU A 45 0.31 -14.24 7.81
CA LEU A 45 1.59 -13.87 7.18
C LEU A 45 1.58 -14.10 5.67
N GLY A 46 1.07 -15.24 5.18
CA GLY A 46 0.97 -15.52 3.75
C GLY A 46 0.12 -14.48 3.00
N LEU A 47 -1.02 -14.09 3.57
CA LEU A 47 -1.89 -13.05 3.00
C LEU A 47 -1.20 -11.67 2.99
N LEU A 48 -0.47 -11.34 4.05
CA LEU A 48 0.30 -10.10 4.17
C LEU A 48 1.45 -10.04 3.16
N THR A 49 2.20 -11.12 3.05
CA THR A 49 3.30 -11.25 2.09
C THR A 49 2.76 -11.14 0.67
N GLY A 50 1.69 -11.86 0.33
CA GLY A 50 1.06 -11.76 -1.00
C GLY A 50 0.59 -10.34 -1.31
N SER A 51 -0.06 -9.68 -0.36
CA SER A 51 -0.52 -8.28 -0.51
C SER A 51 0.66 -7.33 -0.73
N THR A 52 1.73 -7.51 0.03
CA THR A 52 2.94 -6.70 -0.06
C THR A 52 3.64 -6.90 -1.40
N LEU A 53 3.77 -8.14 -1.87
CA LEU A 53 4.38 -8.44 -3.16
C LEU A 53 3.59 -7.81 -4.32
N LEU A 54 2.26 -7.88 -4.29
CA LEU A 54 1.42 -7.25 -5.31
C LEU A 54 1.50 -5.72 -5.26
N ALA A 55 1.52 -5.12 -4.07
CA ALA A 55 1.73 -3.68 -3.92
C ALA A 55 3.10 -3.25 -4.48
N GLN A 56 4.15 -4.05 -4.21
CA GLN A 56 5.49 -3.78 -4.72
C GLN A 56 5.59 -3.98 -6.23
N LEU A 57 4.90 -4.98 -6.78
CA LEU A 57 4.79 -5.14 -8.23
C LEU A 57 4.10 -3.93 -8.85
N MET A 58 2.99 -3.45 -8.27
CA MET A 58 2.24 -2.29 -8.74
C MET A 58 3.10 -1.02 -8.81
N VAL A 59 3.77 -0.66 -7.71
CA VAL A 59 4.57 0.57 -7.65
C VAL A 59 5.83 0.52 -8.52
N ASN A 60 6.28 -0.69 -8.87
CA ASN A 60 7.41 -0.92 -9.78
C ASN A 60 6.98 -1.34 -11.18
N ALA A 61 5.69 -1.35 -11.48
CA ALA A 61 5.15 -1.83 -12.73
C ALA A 61 5.72 -1.07 -13.93
N ALA A 62 5.92 0.25 -13.79
CA ALA A 62 6.51 1.05 -14.86
C ALA A 62 7.93 0.61 -15.20
N VAL A 63 8.75 0.36 -14.19
CA VAL A 63 10.14 -0.11 -14.34
C VAL A 63 10.17 -1.51 -14.99
N VAL A 64 9.35 -2.42 -14.48
CA VAL A 64 9.28 -3.82 -14.96
C VAL A 64 8.77 -3.87 -16.40
N SER A 65 7.66 -3.18 -16.69
CA SER A 65 7.02 -3.21 -18.01
C SER A 65 7.94 -2.64 -19.08
N VAL A 66 8.62 -1.53 -18.79
CA VAL A 66 9.55 -0.89 -19.74
C VAL A 66 10.75 -1.79 -20.07
N GLY A 67 11.33 -2.46 -19.07
CA GLY A 67 12.43 -3.41 -19.28
C GLY A 67 12.06 -4.61 -20.16
N VAL A 68 10.79 -5.04 -20.11
CA VAL A 68 10.29 -6.16 -20.92
C VAL A 68 9.83 -5.71 -22.32
N LEU A 69 9.15 -4.57 -22.42
CA LEU A 69 8.45 -4.14 -23.64
C LEU A 69 9.36 -3.44 -24.66
N SER A 70 10.43 -2.75 -24.24
CA SER A 70 11.28 -2.01 -25.18
C SER A 70 12.76 -2.08 -24.83
N PRO A 71 13.39 -3.27 -24.86
CA PRO A 71 14.80 -3.43 -24.52
C PRO A 71 15.74 -2.64 -25.46
N SER A 72 15.28 -2.28 -26.67
CA SER A 72 16.06 -1.54 -27.67
C SER A 72 15.99 -0.01 -27.52
N SER A 73 14.95 0.57 -26.92
CA SER A 73 14.79 2.03 -26.79
C SER A 73 15.34 2.57 -25.47
N LYS A 74 16.67 2.60 -25.33
CA LYS A 74 17.36 3.06 -24.10
C LYS A 74 16.94 4.48 -23.64
N ALA A 75 16.64 5.38 -24.57
CA ALA A 75 16.21 6.74 -24.25
C ALA A 75 14.83 6.80 -23.57
N LEU A 76 13.85 6.03 -24.08
CA LEU A 76 12.53 5.93 -23.48
C LEU A 76 12.59 5.25 -22.11
N ILE A 77 13.41 4.20 -21.98
CA ILE A 77 13.64 3.53 -20.69
C ILE A 77 14.15 4.54 -19.67
N ALA A 78 15.22 5.26 -19.99
CA ALA A 78 15.82 6.23 -19.09
C ALA A 78 14.84 7.36 -18.72
N ALA A 79 14.09 7.89 -19.69
CA ALA A 79 13.11 8.95 -19.44
C ALA A 79 12.01 8.50 -18.47
N LEU A 80 11.42 7.32 -18.68
CA LEU A 80 10.38 6.79 -17.79
C LEU A 80 10.93 6.47 -16.40
N LEU A 81 12.13 5.91 -16.28
CA LEU A 81 12.78 5.69 -14.99
C LEU A 81 12.94 6.99 -14.21
N ASN A 82 13.39 8.05 -14.87
CA ASN A 82 13.57 9.37 -14.25
C ASN A 82 12.23 10.01 -13.86
N ALA A 83 11.21 9.89 -14.72
CA ALA A 83 9.87 10.38 -14.42
C ALA A 83 9.26 9.67 -13.21
N VAL A 84 9.43 8.35 -13.13
CA VAL A 84 9.00 7.54 -11.99
C VAL A 84 9.72 7.94 -10.70
N VAL A 85 11.02 8.25 -10.75
CA VAL A 85 11.76 8.77 -9.58
C VAL A 85 11.14 10.08 -9.10
N LEU A 86 10.85 11.01 -10.00
CA LEU A 86 10.23 12.28 -9.65
C LEU A 86 8.81 12.08 -9.07
N ALA A 87 8.03 11.20 -9.67
CA ALA A 87 6.69 10.84 -9.20
C ALA A 87 6.69 10.19 -7.80
N ARG A 88 7.83 9.65 -7.33
CA ARG A 88 7.98 9.01 -6.02
C ARG A 88 8.35 9.96 -4.89
N VAL A 89 8.66 11.23 -5.17
CA VAL A 89 8.97 12.21 -4.11
C VAL A 89 7.90 12.24 -2.99
N PRO A 90 6.59 12.22 -3.28
CA PRO A 90 5.55 12.18 -2.24
C PRO A 90 5.53 10.86 -1.45
N LEU A 91 5.85 9.74 -2.11
CA LEU A 91 5.87 8.42 -1.48
C LEU A 91 6.93 8.34 -0.38
N PHE A 92 8.09 8.97 -0.59
CA PHE A 92 9.15 9.01 0.42
C PHE A 92 8.73 9.77 1.67
N ALA A 93 8.07 10.92 1.50
CA ALA A 93 7.56 11.69 2.62
C ALA A 93 6.40 10.96 3.34
N TYR A 94 5.57 10.21 2.62
CA TYR A 94 4.50 9.40 3.20
C TYR A 94 4.99 8.22 4.03
N ALA A 95 6.17 7.66 3.75
CA ALA A 95 6.70 6.51 4.49
C ALA A 95 6.78 6.79 6.02
N ALA A 96 7.11 8.02 6.42
CA ALA A 96 7.12 8.42 7.83
C ALA A 96 5.71 8.46 8.45
N ILE A 97 4.72 8.91 7.67
CA ILE A 97 3.31 9.01 8.08
C ILE A 97 2.69 7.61 8.17
N GLN A 98 3.09 6.69 7.29
CA GLN A 98 2.54 5.34 7.23
C GLN A 98 2.78 4.56 8.53
N ALA A 99 3.94 4.72 9.16
CA ALA A 99 4.25 4.05 10.42
C ALA A 99 3.31 4.48 11.56
N SER A 100 3.04 5.80 11.68
CA SER A 100 2.13 6.32 12.70
C SER A 100 0.65 6.07 12.38
N LEU A 101 0.32 5.97 11.09
CA LEU A 101 -1.02 5.60 10.63
C LEU A 101 -1.41 4.20 11.13
N VAL A 102 -0.53 3.21 10.95
CA VAL A 102 -0.82 1.81 11.31
C VAL A 102 -1.09 1.68 12.80
N SER A 103 -0.26 2.28 13.65
CA SER A 103 -0.46 2.25 15.09
C SER A 103 -1.74 2.96 15.52
N SER A 104 -2.03 4.14 14.95
CA SER A 104 -3.26 4.89 15.26
C SER A 104 -4.52 4.14 14.86
N LEU A 105 -4.54 3.53 13.66
CA LEU A 105 -5.69 2.75 13.18
C LEU A 105 -5.88 1.47 14.00
N SER A 106 -4.79 0.77 14.34
CA SER A 106 -4.85 -0.45 15.15
C SER A 106 -5.35 -0.15 16.57
N GLY A 107 -4.89 0.95 17.18
CA GLY A 107 -5.38 1.39 18.48
C GLY A 107 -6.85 1.77 18.47
N ALA A 108 -7.29 2.55 17.47
CA ALA A 108 -8.71 2.91 17.32
C ALA A 108 -9.61 1.70 17.07
N ALA A 109 -9.15 0.73 16.26
CA ALA A 109 -9.85 -0.52 16.00
C ALA A 109 -9.97 -1.40 17.26
N ALA A 110 -8.87 -1.56 18.01
CA ALA A 110 -8.86 -2.32 19.26
C ALA A 110 -9.76 -1.71 20.34
N ALA A 111 -9.89 -0.38 20.37
CA ALA A 111 -10.77 0.34 21.28
C ALA A 111 -12.24 0.40 20.81
N GLY A 112 -12.57 -0.12 19.62
CA GLY A 112 -13.91 -0.01 19.03
C GLY A 112 -14.34 1.43 18.69
N ASN A 113 -13.41 2.38 18.66
CA ASN A 113 -13.70 3.80 18.44
C ASN A 113 -13.78 4.12 16.93
N HIS A 114 -14.94 3.85 16.34
CA HIS A 114 -15.20 4.10 14.92
C HIS A 114 -15.06 5.59 14.52
N GLY A 115 -15.32 6.52 15.46
CA GLY A 115 -15.19 7.95 15.22
C GLY A 115 -13.73 8.36 15.00
N GLU A 116 -12.85 7.95 15.91
CA GLU A 116 -11.41 8.21 15.79
C GLU A 116 -10.80 7.46 14.61
N PHE A 117 -11.23 6.21 14.37
CA PHE A 117 -10.81 5.45 13.20
C PHE A 117 -11.09 6.20 11.89
N ARG A 118 -12.32 6.69 11.71
CA ARG A 118 -12.72 7.46 10.53
C ARG A 118 -11.96 8.77 10.43
N LYS A 119 -11.73 9.45 11.55
CA LYS A 119 -10.99 10.72 11.60
C LYS A 119 -9.53 10.52 11.18
N VAL A 120 -8.84 9.52 11.72
CA VAL A 120 -7.45 9.17 11.34
C VAL A 120 -7.37 8.84 9.86
N LEU A 121 -8.34 8.06 9.35
CA LEU A 121 -8.40 7.68 7.94
C LEU A 121 -8.59 8.89 7.02
N LEU A 122 -9.59 9.73 7.28
CA LEU A 122 -9.88 10.92 6.48
C LEU A 122 -8.75 11.94 6.55
N ARG A 123 -8.18 12.15 7.74
CA ARG A 123 -7.03 13.06 7.93
C ARG A 123 -5.83 12.58 7.13
N THR A 124 -5.49 11.30 7.20
CA THR A 124 -4.34 10.77 6.48
C THR A 124 -4.58 10.74 4.97
N GLY A 125 -5.78 10.39 4.52
CA GLY A 125 -6.18 10.49 3.12
C GLY A 125 -6.09 11.93 2.59
N GLY A 126 -6.54 12.91 3.37
CA GLY A 126 -6.43 14.33 3.05
C GLY A 126 -4.99 14.82 2.99
N ILE A 127 -4.12 14.38 3.92
CA ILE A 127 -2.68 14.69 3.90
C ILE A 127 -2.04 14.11 2.64
N VAL A 128 -2.32 12.84 2.32
CA VAL A 128 -1.82 12.19 1.09
C VAL A 128 -2.28 12.96 -0.15
N ALA A 129 -3.56 13.31 -0.24
CA ALA A 129 -4.10 14.09 -1.35
C ALA A 129 -3.39 15.46 -1.46
N LEU A 130 -3.19 16.16 -0.35
CA LEU A 130 -2.47 17.44 -0.31
C LEU A 130 -1.01 17.30 -0.75
N MET A 131 -0.31 16.27 -0.28
CA MET A 131 1.09 16.01 -0.66
C MET A 131 1.21 15.70 -2.15
N CYS A 132 0.31 14.87 -2.67
CA CYS A 132 0.27 14.53 -4.08
C CYS A 132 -0.11 15.73 -4.96
N THR A 133 -1.03 16.59 -4.54
CA THR A 133 -1.34 17.81 -5.32
C THR A 133 -0.20 18.82 -5.24
N ALA A 134 0.36 19.06 -4.05
CA ALA A 134 1.45 20.01 -3.84
C ALA A 134 2.72 19.63 -4.61
N ALA A 135 3.04 18.33 -4.73
CA ALA A 135 4.18 17.86 -5.50
C ALA A 135 3.83 17.54 -6.96
N GLY A 136 2.63 17.02 -7.20
CA GLY A 136 2.15 16.58 -8.50
C GLY A 136 1.90 17.73 -9.47
N VAL A 137 1.27 18.82 -9.02
CA VAL A 137 1.00 19.99 -9.87
C VAL A 137 2.31 20.59 -10.42
N PRO A 138 3.34 20.88 -9.60
CA PRO A 138 4.65 21.30 -10.11
C PRO A 138 5.28 20.24 -11.02
N THR A 139 5.12 18.95 -10.71
CA THR A 139 5.66 17.87 -11.55
C THR A 139 4.99 17.81 -12.93
N VAL A 140 3.70 18.08 -13.05
CA VAL A 140 2.99 18.11 -14.34
C VAL A 140 3.40 19.33 -15.17
N ILE A 141 3.53 20.48 -14.52
CA ILE A 141 3.86 21.75 -15.18
C ILE A 141 5.34 21.81 -15.55
N LEU A 142 6.21 21.50 -14.61
CA LEU A 142 7.67 21.65 -14.72
C LEU A 142 8.37 20.33 -15.05
N GLY A 143 7.70 19.18 -15.02
CA GLY A 143 8.31 17.85 -15.23
C GLY A 143 9.12 17.72 -16.52
N PRO A 144 8.59 18.13 -17.69
CA PRO A 144 9.33 18.08 -18.94
C PRO A 144 10.61 18.94 -18.91
N TRP A 145 10.59 20.06 -18.18
CA TRP A 145 11.77 20.91 -17.98
C TRP A 145 12.74 20.30 -16.95
N ALA A 146 12.22 19.80 -15.84
CA ALA A 146 12.98 19.20 -14.75
C ALA A 146 13.74 17.95 -15.23
N ILE A 147 13.12 17.11 -16.06
CA ILE A 147 13.81 15.93 -16.61
C ILE A 147 14.96 16.33 -17.55
N ARG A 148 14.82 17.40 -18.34
CA ARG A 148 15.93 17.91 -19.16
C ARG A 148 17.06 18.43 -18.27
N LEU A 149 16.72 19.21 -17.24
CA LEU A 149 17.70 19.86 -16.38
C LEU A 149 18.47 18.85 -15.51
N PHE A 150 17.75 17.98 -14.80
CA PHE A 150 18.35 17.05 -13.84
C PHE A 150 18.90 15.79 -14.51
N PHE A 151 18.31 15.35 -15.61
CA PHE A 151 18.61 14.05 -16.21
C PHE A 151 19.09 14.09 -17.66
N LYS A 152 19.23 15.29 -18.27
CA LYS A 152 19.67 15.49 -19.67
C LYS A 152 18.90 14.62 -20.68
N ALA A 153 17.65 14.28 -20.39
CA ALA A 153 16.88 13.38 -21.24
C ALA A 153 16.37 14.09 -22.51
N GLN A 154 16.16 13.30 -23.56
CA GLN A 154 15.50 13.75 -24.79
C GLN A 154 14.00 13.98 -24.55
N ASP A 155 13.37 14.76 -25.43
CA ASP A 155 11.95 15.18 -25.35
C ASP A 155 10.98 14.04 -25.67
N VAL A 156 10.99 12.99 -24.86
CA VAL A 156 10.20 11.79 -25.07
C VAL A 156 8.91 11.80 -24.23
N LEU A 157 8.89 12.55 -23.12
CA LEU A 157 7.73 12.64 -22.20
C LEU A 157 7.20 14.07 -22.15
N GLY A 158 5.88 14.22 -22.25
CA GLY A 158 5.13 15.46 -22.11
C GLY A 158 4.43 15.59 -20.76
N SER A 159 3.75 16.71 -20.54
CA SER A 159 3.03 16.97 -19.28
C SER A 159 1.90 15.97 -18.99
N ALA A 160 1.28 15.40 -20.03
CA ALA A 160 0.25 14.37 -19.87
C ALA A 160 0.80 13.10 -19.19
N ASP A 161 2.02 12.69 -19.54
CA ASP A 161 2.66 11.50 -18.97
C ASP A 161 2.90 11.66 -17.46
N PHE A 162 3.38 12.84 -17.05
CA PHE A 162 3.52 13.19 -15.64
C PHE A 162 2.17 13.28 -14.91
N LEU A 163 1.11 13.70 -15.59
CA LEU A 163 -0.23 13.75 -15.02
C LEU A 163 -0.73 12.33 -14.70
N TRP A 164 -0.61 11.40 -15.64
CA TRP A 164 -1.01 10.01 -15.44
C TRP A 164 -0.21 9.34 -14.33
N LEU A 165 1.11 9.55 -14.30
CA LEU A 165 1.98 9.03 -13.24
C LEU A 165 1.64 9.62 -11.87
N SER A 166 1.39 10.93 -11.80
CA SER A 166 1.05 11.60 -10.54
C SER A 166 -0.31 11.14 -9.99
N LEU A 167 -1.32 11.01 -10.86
CA LEU A 167 -2.63 10.46 -10.49
C LEU A 167 -2.50 9.00 -10.05
N GLY A 168 -1.71 8.18 -10.77
CA GLY A 168 -1.46 6.79 -10.40
C GLY A 168 -0.81 6.68 -9.02
N THR A 169 0.15 7.54 -8.72
CA THR A 169 0.79 7.61 -7.39
C THR A 169 -0.20 8.01 -6.31
N LEU A 170 -1.07 9.00 -6.55
CA LEU A 170 -2.13 9.36 -5.60
C LEU A 170 -3.04 8.17 -5.32
N CYS A 171 -3.54 7.49 -6.36
CA CYS A 171 -4.37 6.30 -6.21
C CYS A 171 -3.64 5.19 -5.45
N TYR A 172 -2.37 4.94 -5.76
CA TYR A 172 -1.56 3.94 -5.08
C TYR A 172 -1.40 4.26 -3.58
N MET A 173 -1.11 5.51 -3.24
CA MET A 173 -0.98 5.94 -1.84
C MET A 173 -2.31 5.81 -1.10
N LEU A 174 -3.43 6.21 -1.70
CA LEU A 174 -4.75 6.00 -1.13
C LEU A 174 -5.05 4.51 -0.93
N ALA A 175 -4.70 3.64 -1.88
CA ALA A 175 -4.81 2.20 -1.72
C ALA A 175 -3.99 1.72 -0.52
N THR A 176 -2.75 2.19 -0.34
CA THR A 176 -1.97 1.81 0.86
C THR A 176 -2.63 2.27 2.16
N VAL A 177 -3.22 3.47 2.21
CA VAL A 177 -3.96 3.98 3.38
C VAL A 177 -5.17 3.08 3.69
N PHE A 178 -5.99 2.77 2.69
CA PHE A 178 -7.16 1.89 2.86
C PHE A 178 -6.76 0.45 3.20
N GLY A 179 -5.65 -0.03 2.65
CA GLY A 179 -5.04 -1.30 3.01
C GLY A 179 -4.71 -1.35 4.50
N GLN A 180 -3.94 -0.39 5.02
CA GLN A 180 -3.64 -0.35 6.45
C GLN A 180 -4.91 -0.34 7.34
N ALA A 181 -5.96 0.34 6.89
CA ALA A 181 -7.26 0.30 7.55
C ALA A 181 -7.92 -1.08 7.51
N LEU A 182 -7.95 -1.77 6.37
CA LEU A 182 -8.44 -3.15 6.28
C LEU A 182 -7.63 -4.11 7.15
N LEU A 183 -6.31 -3.93 7.19
CA LEU A 183 -5.41 -4.69 8.04
C LEU A 183 -5.75 -4.53 9.53
N SER A 184 -5.94 -3.29 9.98
CA SER A 184 -6.33 -3.01 11.37
C SER A 184 -7.70 -3.59 11.76
N LEU A 185 -8.56 -3.89 10.78
CA LEU A 185 -9.85 -4.57 10.98
C LEU A 185 -9.77 -6.09 10.77
N GLY A 186 -8.57 -6.67 10.62
CA GLY A 186 -8.37 -8.11 10.38
C GLY A 186 -8.83 -8.59 9.00
N ARG A 187 -9.08 -7.70 8.03
CA ARG A 187 -9.62 -8.03 6.70
C ARG A 187 -8.52 -8.29 5.67
N HIS A 188 -7.50 -9.06 6.03
CA HIS A 188 -6.29 -9.30 5.22
C HIS A 188 -6.62 -9.88 3.84
N GLN A 189 -7.60 -10.79 3.77
CA GLN A 189 -8.06 -11.37 2.51
C GLN A 189 -8.65 -10.33 1.55
N ARG A 190 -9.43 -9.36 2.06
CA ARG A 190 -10.02 -8.31 1.21
C ARG A 190 -8.97 -7.37 0.65
N GLN A 191 -7.94 -7.08 1.44
CA GLN A 191 -6.78 -6.33 0.97
C GLN A 191 -6.03 -7.07 -0.13
N LEU A 192 -5.75 -8.36 0.06
CA LEU A 192 -5.08 -9.18 -0.96
C LEU A 192 -5.86 -9.21 -2.27
N LEU A 193 -7.18 -9.47 -2.20
CA LEU A 193 -8.05 -9.51 -3.37
C LEU A 193 -8.10 -8.16 -4.11
N SER A 194 -8.06 -7.05 -3.37
CA SER A 194 -8.07 -5.72 -3.96
C SER A 194 -6.77 -5.42 -4.72
N TRP A 195 -5.62 -5.78 -4.13
CA TRP A 195 -4.33 -5.69 -4.84
C TRP A 195 -4.30 -6.58 -6.06
N LEU A 196 -4.79 -7.82 -5.94
CA LEU A 196 -4.83 -8.78 -7.04
C LEU A 196 -5.70 -8.24 -8.19
N ALA A 197 -6.89 -7.73 -7.90
CA ALA A 197 -7.78 -7.14 -8.89
C ALA A 197 -7.09 -5.98 -9.64
N GLY A 198 -6.43 -5.07 -8.91
CA GLY A 198 -5.67 -4.00 -9.53
C GLY A 198 -4.49 -4.49 -10.37
N THR A 199 -3.75 -5.49 -9.90
CA THR A 199 -2.62 -6.08 -10.65
C THR A 199 -3.12 -6.74 -11.95
N VAL A 200 -4.25 -7.43 -11.92
CA VAL A 200 -4.87 -8.00 -13.13
C VAL A 200 -5.23 -6.91 -14.13
N VAL A 201 -5.83 -5.81 -13.67
CA VAL A 201 -6.14 -4.66 -14.52
C VAL A 201 -4.88 -4.03 -15.10
N LEU A 202 -3.83 -3.87 -14.29
CA LEU A 202 -2.53 -3.36 -14.73
C LEU A 202 -1.97 -4.23 -15.86
N VAL A 203 -1.95 -5.55 -15.69
CA VAL A 203 -1.44 -6.49 -16.71
C VAL A 203 -2.30 -6.42 -17.97
N ALA A 204 -3.62 -6.38 -17.83
CA ALA A 204 -4.55 -6.29 -18.94
C ALA A 204 -4.35 -5.01 -19.76
N VAL A 205 -4.24 -3.84 -19.11
CA VAL A 205 -3.99 -2.55 -19.77
C VAL A 205 -2.59 -2.54 -20.40
N THR A 206 -1.60 -3.16 -19.76
CA THR A 206 -0.23 -3.29 -20.30
C THR A 206 -0.17 -4.16 -21.56
N ALA A 207 -1.14 -5.04 -21.79
CA ALA A 207 -1.22 -5.88 -22.99
C ALA A 207 -1.88 -5.18 -24.19
N VAL A 208 -2.55 -4.04 -23.99
CA VAL A 208 -3.25 -3.31 -25.07
C VAL A 208 -2.25 -2.78 -26.12
N PRO A 209 -2.51 -2.87 -27.43
CA PRO A 209 -1.63 -2.30 -28.45
C PRO A 209 -1.61 -0.76 -28.38
N GLY A 210 -0.44 -0.14 -28.58
CA GLY A 210 -0.29 1.31 -28.55
C GLY A 210 1.12 1.78 -28.18
N ALA A 211 1.26 3.09 -27.95
CA ALA A 211 2.51 3.68 -27.48
C ALA A 211 2.89 3.14 -26.09
N ILE A 212 4.16 2.73 -25.94
CA ILE A 212 4.63 2.03 -24.73
C ILE A 212 4.53 2.91 -23.49
N ALA A 213 4.90 4.20 -23.57
CA ALA A 213 4.83 5.15 -22.45
C ALA A 213 3.41 5.26 -21.90
N THR A 214 2.48 5.70 -22.77
CA THR A 214 1.07 5.88 -22.42
C THR A 214 0.44 4.61 -21.88
N ARG A 215 0.77 3.44 -22.45
CA ARG A 215 0.28 2.16 -21.98
C ARG A 215 0.72 1.85 -20.55
N VAL A 216 2.00 2.04 -20.26
CA VAL A 216 2.58 1.76 -18.94
C VAL A 216 2.00 2.70 -17.88
N GLU A 217 1.83 3.97 -18.23
CA GLU A 217 1.29 4.99 -17.34
C GLU A 217 -0.19 4.77 -17.05
N LEU A 218 -0.99 4.51 -18.09
CA LEU A 218 -2.41 4.19 -17.93
C LEU A 218 -2.60 2.86 -17.19
N ALA A 219 -1.74 1.88 -17.41
CA ALA A 219 -1.79 0.61 -16.69
C ALA A 219 -1.53 0.81 -15.19
N TYR A 220 -0.53 1.62 -14.84
CA TYR A 220 -0.25 1.97 -13.46
C TYR A 220 -1.42 2.72 -12.83
N LEU A 221 -1.95 3.76 -13.49
CA LEU A 221 -3.10 4.52 -13.02
C LEU A 221 -4.33 3.64 -12.83
N ALA A 222 -4.71 2.85 -13.85
CA ALA A 222 -5.89 2.00 -13.79
C ALA A 222 -5.77 0.93 -12.70
N GLY A 223 -4.63 0.24 -12.61
CA GLY A 223 -4.39 -0.76 -11.58
C GLY A 223 -4.42 -0.19 -10.17
N ALA A 224 -3.80 0.97 -9.96
CA ALA A 224 -3.82 1.67 -8.68
C ALA A 224 -5.21 2.18 -8.32
N ALA A 225 -5.95 2.74 -9.27
CA ALA A 225 -7.32 3.24 -9.07
C ALA A 225 -8.28 2.10 -8.71
N VAL A 226 -8.20 0.96 -9.42
CA VAL A 226 -9.01 -0.23 -9.11
C VAL A 226 -8.66 -0.78 -7.72
N SER A 227 -7.38 -0.84 -7.36
CA SER A 227 -6.97 -1.25 -6.01
C SER A 227 -7.56 -0.33 -4.94
N ALA A 228 -7.44 0.98 -5.12
CA ALA A 228 -7.96 1.97 -4.17
C ALA A 228 -9.49 1.88 -4.03
N ALA A 229 -10.21 1.79 -5.15
CA ALA A 229 -11.66 1.69 -5.18
C ALA A 229 -12.15 0.38 -4.53
N ALA A 230 -11.52 -0.75 -4.85
CA ALA A 230 -11.85 -2.05 -4.26
C ALA A 230 -11.61 -2.07 -2.75
N MET A 231 -10.51 -1.48 -2.28
CA MET A 231 -10.22 -1.37 -0.84
C MET A 231 -11.18 -0.43 -0.12
N LEU A 232 -11.49 0.73 -0.72
CA LEU A 232 -12.46 1.67 -0.16
C LEU A 232 -13.84 1.02 -0.05
N TRP A 233 -14.27 0.29 -1.08
CA TRP A 233 -15.51 -0.46 -1.08
C TRP A 233 -15.52 -1.56 0.00
N ALA A 234 -14.45 -2.35 0.08
CA ALA A 234 -14.29 -3.38 1.11
C ALA A 234 -14.32 -2.79 2.52
N LEU A 235 -13.75 -1.60 2.71
CA LEU A 235 -13.73 -0.89 3.97
C LEU A 235 -15.13 -0.36 4.33
N ALA A 236 -15.82 0.28 3.39
CA ALA A 236 -17.20 0.75 3.58
C ALA A 236 -18.14 -0.40 3.98
N ARG A 237 -18.01 -1.58 3.34
CA ARG A 237 -18.76 -2.78 3.72
C ARG A 237 -18.38 -3.35 5.08
N SER A 238 -17.14 -3.16 5.53
CA SER A 238 -16.68 -3.62 6.84
C SER A 238 -17.20 -2.75 7.97
N LEU A 239 -17.43 -1.46 7.71
CA LEU A 239 -17.96 -0.48 8.67
C LEU A 239 -19.50 -0.46 8.74
N THR A 240 -20.18 -0.97 7.71
CA THR A 240 -21.65 -1.01 7.63
C THR A 240 -22.25 -2.37 8.00
N ALA A 241 -21.44 -3.42 8.08
CA ALA A 241 -21.92 -4.73 8.52
C ALA A 241 -22.35 -4.65 9.99
N PRO A 242 -23.61 -5.01 10.33
CA PRO A 242 -24.04 -5.13 11.72
C PRO A 242 -23.11 -6.10 12.46
N ALA A 243 -22.76 -5.79 13.70
CA ALA A 243 -22.07 -6.73 14.57
C ALA A 243 -22.94 -7.99 14.68
N ALA A 244 -22.63 -9.00 13.87
CA ALA A 244 -23.29 -10.29 13.95
C ALA A 244 -22.92 -10.91 15.29
N THR A 245 -23.86 -10.79 16.24
CA THR A 245 -24.08 -11.63 17.41
C THR A 245 -22.86 -12.44 17.83
N ALA A 246 -22.14 -11.94 18.83
CA ALA A 246 -21.41 -12.81 19.72
C ALA A 246 -22.44 -13.75 20.38
N VAL A 247 -22.73 -14.86 19.70
CA VAL A 247 -23.34 -16.03 20.33
C VAL A 247 -22.29 -16.49 21.33
N GLU A 248 -22.46 -16.13 22.60
CA GLU A 248 -21.70 -16.73 23.69
C GLU A 248 -21.90 -18.25 23.64
N PRO A 249 -20.85 -19.06 23.42
CA PRO A 249 -20.96 -20.52 23.53
C PRO A 249 -21.14 -21.01 24.98
N GLY A 250 -21.33 -20.11 25.96
CA GLY A 250 -21.37 -20.43 27.39
C GLY A 250 -22.76 -20.62 27.99
N ALA A 251 -23.81 -20.05 27.41
CA ALA A 251 -25.15 -20.06 28.03
C ALA A 251 -25.87 -21.41 27.91
N THR A 252 -25.52 -22.24 26.92
CA THR A 252 -26.18 -23.54 26.68
C THR A 252 -25.69 -24.66 27.61
N MET A 253 -24.55 -24.50 28.28
CA MET A 253 -23.99 -25.52 29.17
C MET A 253 -24.53 -25.41 30.61
N ALA A 254 -24.84 -24.20 31.07
CA ALA A 254 -25.44 -23.98 32.39
C ALA A 254 -26.90 -24.48 32.46
N ALA A 255 -27.66 -24.42 31.36
CA ALA A 255 -29.05 -24.88 31.32
C ALA A 255 -29.20 -26.41 31.28
N ARG A 256 -28.14 -27.17 30.95
CA ARG A 256 -28.16 -28.65 30.99
C ARG A 256 -27.78 -29.21 32.37
N GLN A 257 -27.04 -28.47 33.20
CA GLN A 257 -26.69 -28.92 34.55
C GLN A 257 -27.82 -28.70 35.57
N SER A 258 -28.76 -27.80 35.29
CA SER A 258 -29.93 -27.56 36.14
C SER A 258 -31.11 -28.52 35.90
N SER A 259 -31.00 -29.46 34.94
CA SER A 259 -32.04 -30.49 34.71
C SER A 259 -31.62 -31.89 35.14
N GLU A 260 -30.45 -32.04 35.78
CA GLU A 260 -29.95 -33.31 36.33
C GLU A 260 -29.86 -33.31 37.87
N VAL A 261 -30.58 -32.41 38.55
CA VAL A 261 -30.81 -32.43 40.01
C VAL A 261 -32.31 -32.46 40.27
#